data_AF-A0A2S7NWG9-F1
#
_entry.id   AF-A0A2S7NWG9-F1
#
_cell.length_a   1.000
_cell.length_b   1.000
_cell.length_c   1.000
_cell.angle_alpha   90.00
_cell.angle_beta   90.00
_cell.angle_gamma   90.00
#
_symmetry.space_group_name_H-M   'P 1'
#
loop_
_entity.id
_entity.type
_entity.pdbx_description
1 polymer ?
#
loop_
_entity_poly.entity_id
_entity_poly.type
_entity_poly.pdbx_seq_one_letter_code
_entity_poly.pdbx_strand_id
1 'polypeptide(L)'
;MEELGCWREAQRADQVAAALVRVRDELSPESADAISPILEHLDATSRLLRDLHDLFPIHRSRVPIINHYLTVILPCLQKTLRDMKAYLDCEDFAPETQWNLIQERLNNQGEMTLVNRFVMYVDYLVQVVRLLSRVPLYDPTILEGLRTKLLRLRLVRGIPGMLLLVLIDSSATKHLIKWMN
;
A
#
# COMPACT_ATOMS: atom_id res chain seq x y z
N MET A 1 5.92 -16.35 13.06
CA MET A 1 5.58 -14.92 12.94
C MET A 1 5.58 -14.66 11.45
N GLU A 2 4.41 -14.83 10.82
CA GLU A 2 4.27 -14.64 9.37
C GLU A 2 4.69 -13.21 9.05
N GLU A 3 5.67 -13.06 8.16
CA GLU A 3 5.96 -11.83 7.46
C GLU A 3 4.60 -11.28 6.99
N LEU A 4 4.26 -10.04 7.34
CA LEU A 4 2.89 -9.46 7.40
C LEU A 4 2.07 -9.46 6.08
N GLY A 5 2.46 -10.26 5.09
CA GLY A 5 1.75 -10.48 3.84
C GLY A 5 2.39 -9.72 2.69
N CYS A 6 3.62 -9.20 2.82
CA CYS A 6 4.30 -8.48 1.73
C CYS A 6 4.29 -9.26 0.42
N TRP A 7 4.71 -10.53 0.44
CA TRP A 7 4.68 -11.40 -0.73
C TRP A 7 3.28 -11.56 -1.32
N ARG A 8 2.28 -11.78 -0.47
CA ARG A 8 0.88 -11.94 -0.87
C ARG A 8 0.32 -10.67 -1.50
N GLU A 9 0.62 -9.50 -0.94
CA GLU A 9 0.15 -8.23 -1.47
C GLU A 9 0.93 -7.80 -2.72
N ALA A 10 2.19 -8.23 -2.89
CA ALA A 10 2.92 -8.12 -4.15
C ALA A 10 2.22 -8.92 -5.26
N GLN A 11 1.88 -10.18 -4.99
CA GLN A 11 1.12 -11.00 -5.93
C GLN A 11 -0.24 -10.39 -6.27
N ARG A 12 -0.92 -9.78 -5.30
CA ARG A 12 -2.18 -9.07 -5.55
C ARG A 12 -1.97 -7.85 -6.45
N ALA A 13 -0.88 -7.09 -6.26
CA ALA A 13 -0.55 -5.95 -7.11
C ALA A 13 -0.34 -6.40 -8.57
N ASP A 14 0.37 -7.51 -8.79
CA ASP A 14 0.56 -8.08 -10.14
C ASP A 14 -0.77 -8.50 -10.78
N GLN A 15 -1.66 -9.13 -10.01
CA GLN A 15 -2.97 -9.56 -10.52
C GLN A 15 -3.83 -8.37 -10.96
N VAL A 16 -3.78 -7.26 -10.20
CA VAL A 16 -4.46 -6.02 -10.58
C VAL A 16 -3.78 -5.40 -11.80
N ALA A 17 -2.45 -5.36 -11.86
CA ALA A 17 -1.73 -4.84 -13.03
C ALA A 17 -2.07 -5.62 -14.30
N ALA A 18 -2.05 -6.95 -14.26
CA ALA A 18 -2.40 -7.80 -15.40
C ALA A 18 -3.87 -7.62 -15.84
N ALA A 19 -4.79 -7.41 -14.89
CA ALA A 19 -6.17 -7.08 -15.24
C ALA A 19 -6.30 -5.69 -15.87
N LEU A 20 -5.56 -4.71 -15.36
CA LEU A 20 -5.57 -3.34 -15.87
C LEU A 20 -4.93 -3.22 -17.26
N VAL A 21 -3.90 -4.01 -17.57
CA VAL A 21 -3.34 -4.10 -18.94
C VAL A 21 -4.39 -4.60 -19.93
N ARG A 22 -5.13 -5.67 -19.60
CA ARG A 22 -6.21 -6.19 -20.46
C ARG A 22 -7.25 -5.14 -20.76
N VAL A 23 -7.69 -4.42 -19.73
CA VAL A 23 -8.64 -3.31 -19.89
C VAL A 23 -8.05 -2.22 -20.78
N ARG A 24 -6.82 -1.76 -20.50
CA ARG A 24 -6.15 -0.69 -21.23
C ARG A 24 -6.05 -0.96 -22.73
N ASP A 25 -5.78 -2.20 -23.12
CA ASP A 25 -5.61 -2.59 -24.53
C ASP A 25 -6.94 -2.51 -25.32
N GLU A 26 -8.08 -2.37 -24.64
CA GLU A 26 -9.42 -2.21 -25.21
C GLU A 26 -9.98 -0.78 -25.10
N LEU A 27 -9.27 0.15 -24.45
CA LEU A 27 -9.72 1.54 -24.25
C LEU A 27 -9.33 2.47 -25.40
N SER A 28 -9.91 3.67 -25.42
CA SER A 28 -9.40 4.77 -26.25
C SER A 28 -7.98 5.17 -25.85
N PRO A 29 -7.18 5.77 -26.75
CA PRO A 29 -5.82 6.21 -26.43
C PRO A 29 -5.74 7.14 -25.21
N GLU A 30 -6.69 8.06 -25.06
CA GLU A 30 -6.69 9.00 -23.94
C GLU A 30 -6.93 8.29 -22.59
N SER A 31 -7.88 7.35 -22.56
CA SER A 31 -8.16 6.54 -21.37
C SER A 31 -7.01 5.57 -21.06
N ALA A 32 -6.35 5.04 -22.09
CA ALA A 32 -5.19 4.17 -21.96
C ALA A 32 -3.97 4.91 -21.37
N ASP A 33 -3.73 6.16 -21.77
CA ASP A 33 -2.66 6.99 -21.22
C ASP A 33 -2.86 7.27 -19.72
N ALA A 34 -4.12 7.46 -19.29
CA ALA A 34 -4.45 7.67 -17.88
C ALA A 34 -4.19 6.44 -16.99
N ILE A 35 -4.13 5.23 -17.57
CA ILE A 35 -3.82 3.98 -16.85
C ILE A 35 -2.31 3.82 -16.59
N SER A 36 -1.46 4.29 -17.51
CA SER A 36 -0.01 4.03 -17.48
C SER A 36 0.67 4.39 -16.15
N PRO A 37 0.41 5.55 -15.51
CA PRO A 37 1.01 5.86 -14.19
C PRO A 37 0.62 4.87 -13.10
N ILE A 38 -0.61 4.33 -13.13
CA ILE A 38 -1.06 3.34 -12.14
C ILE A 38 -0.31 2.02 -12.35
N LEU A 39 -0.11 1.60 -13.59
CA LEU A 39 0.66 0.38 -13.90
C LEU A 39 2.10 0.49 -13.41
N GLU A 40 2.76 1.63 -13.66
CA GLU A 40 4.12 1.89 -13.17
C GLU A 40 4.22 1.79 -11.65
N HIS A 41 3.26 2.38 -10.93
CA HIS A 41 3.26 2.30 -9.47
C HIS A 41 2.87 0.93 -8.92
N LEU A 42 2.04 0.15 -9.63
CA LEU A 42 1.74 -1.23 -9.27
C LEU A 42 2.99 -2.12 -9.39
N ASP A 43 3.76 -1.99 -10.49
CA ASP A 43 5.05 -2.68 -10.65
C ASP A 43 6.02 -2.31 -9.52
N ALA A 44 6.20 -1.01 -9.27
CA ALA A 44 7.07 -0.53 -8.20
C ALA A 44 6.63 -1.05 -6.83
N THR A 45 5.32 -1.04 -6.54
CA THR A 45 4.76 -1.56 -5.29
C THR A 45 5.07 -3.05 -5.13
N SER A 46 4.82 -3.84 -6.17
CA SER A 46 5.05 -5.29 -6.17
C SER A 46 6.52 -5.62 -5.93
N ARG A 47 7.43 -4.94 -6.62
CA ARG A 47 8.88 -5.09 -6.46
C ARG A 47 9.34 -4.73 -5.04
N LEU A 48 8.94 -3.56 -4.52
CA LEU A 48 9.34 -3.13 -3.18
C LEU A 48 8.85 -4.08 -2.07
N LEU A 49 7.65 -4.66 -2.23
CA LEU A 49 7.12 -5.63 -1.29
C LEU A 49 7.90 -6.96 -1.31
N ARG A 50 8.35 -7.40 -2.49
CA ARG A 50 9.25 -8.56 -2.61
C ARG A 50 10.62 -8.28 -2.03
N ASP A 51 11.19 -7.12 -2.33
CA ASP A 51 12.47 -6.69 -1.75
C ASP A 51 12.41 -6.72 -0.22
N LEU A 52 11.33 -6.19 0.38
CA LEU A 52 11.14 -6.25 1.83
C LEU A 52 11.10 -7.68 2.36
N HIS A 53 10.33 -8.55 1.70
CA HIS A 53 10.22 -9.97 2.06
C HIS A 53 11.60 -10.64 2.02
N ASP A 54 12.35 -10.45 0.94
CA ASP A 54 13.67 -11.07 0.74
C ASP A 54 14.73 -10.51 1.70
N LEU A 55 14.56 -9.27 2.17
CA LEU A 55 15.45 -8.63 3.15
C LEU A 55 15.14 -9.01 4.60
N PHE A 56 13.94 -9.52 4.93
CA PHE A 56 13.59 -9.87 6.32
C PHE A 56 14.53 -10.92 6.95
N PRO A 57 14.90 -12.01 6.27
CA PRO A 57 15.84 -12.99 6.81
C PRO A 57 17.23 -12.43 7.08
N ILE A 58 17.64 -11.39 6.35
CA ILE A 58 18.95 -10.74 6.45
C ILE A 58 18.98 -9.74 7.61
N HIS A 59 17.87 -9.02 7.83
CA HIS A 59 17.77 -7.93 8.80
C HIS A 59 16.80 -8.23 9.95
N ARG A 60 16.83 -9.46 10.47
CA ARG A 60 15.88 -10.01 11.47
C ARG A 60 15.64 -9.11 12.68
N SER A 61 16.69 -8.48 13.20
CA SER A 61 16.58 -7.62 14.40
C SER A 61 15.70 -6.38 14.21
N ARG A 62 15.36 -6.03 12.96
CA ARG A 62 14.55 -4.85 12.61
C ARG A 62 13.17 -5.18 12.09
N VAL A 63 12.92 -6.45 11.78
CA VAL A 63 11.60 -6.92 11.34
C VAL A 63 10.49 -6.42 12.27
N PRO A 64 10.63 -6.37 13.61
CA PRO A 64 9.59 -5.79 14.47
C PRO A 64 9.27 -4.31 14.17
N ILE A 65 10.30 -3.49 13.93
CA ILE A 65 10.13 -2.06 13.59
C ILE A 65 9.49 -1.93 12.21
N ILE A 66 9.94 -2.72 11.23
CA ILE A 66 9.35 -2.69 9.89
C ILE A 66 7.91 -3.18 9.90
N ASN A 67 7.60 -4.20 10.69
CA ASN A 67 6.24 -4.70 10.86
C ASN A 67 5.31 -3.60 11.39
N HIS A 68 5.77 -2.78 12.34
CA HIS A 68 5.00 -1.62 12.80
C HIS A 68 4.61 -0.68 11.65
N TYR A 69 5.52 -0.36 10.73
CA TYR A 69 5.20 0.46 9.55
C TYR A 69 4.32 -0.29 8.53
N LEU A 70 4.54 -1.59 8.33
CA LEU A 70 3.73 -2.40 7.42
C LEU A 70 2.27 -2.54 7.85
N THR A 71 2.00 -2.60 9.16
CA THR A 71 0.62 -2.60 9.68
C THR A 71 -0.16 -1.36 9.28
N VAL A 72 0.52 -0.24 8.97
CA VAL A 72 -0.11 1.01 8.54
C VAL A 72 -0.49 0.95 7.06
N ILE A 73 0.43 0.51 6.19
CA ILE A 73 0.23 0.57 4.73
C ILE A 73 -0.51 -0.65 4.17
N LEU A 74 -0.20 -1.87 4.61
CA LEU A 74 -0.70 -3.09 3.96
C LEU A 74 -2.24 -3.17 3.94
N PRO A 75 -2.98 -2.82 5.00
CA PRO A 75 -4.45 -2.81 4.95
C PRO A 75 -5.01 -1.79 3.95
N CYS A 76 -4.38 -0.62 3.83
CA CYS A 76 -4.75 0.40 2.86
C CYS A 76 -4.53 -0.07 1.43
N LEU A 77 -3.33 -0.59 1.16
CA LEU A 77 -2.95 -1.13 -0.14
C LEU A 77 -3.88 -2.29 -0.53
N GLN A 78 -4.02 -3.27 0.35
CA GLN A 78 -4.88 -4.43 0.15
C GLN A 78 -6.32 -4.03 -0.16
N LYS A 79 -6.89 -3.06 0.57
CA LYS A 79 -8.24 -2.57 0.29
C LYS A 79 -8.31 -1.92 -1.08
N THR A 80 -7.36 -1.06 -1.45
CA THR A 80 -7.32 -0.43 -2.79
C THR A 80 -7.25 -1.47 -3.90
N LEU A 81 -6.34 -2.44 -3.79
CA LEU A 81 -6.18 -3.50 -4.78
C LEU A 81 -7.44 -4.37 -4.90
N ARG A 82 -8.08 -4.73 -3.77
CA ARG A 82 -9.35 -5.47 -3.77
C ARG A 82 -10.48 -4.67 -4.41
N ASP A 83 -10.63 -3.41 -4.03
CA ASP A 83 -11.66 -2.53 -4.57
C ASP A 83 -11.47 -2.37 -6.10
N MET A 84 -10.23 -2.20 -6.59
CA MET A 84 -9.94 -2.16 -8.03
C MET A 84 -10.28 -3.48 -8.73
N LYS A 85 -9.80 -4.61 -8.17
CA LYS A 85 -10.00 -5.93 -8.76
C LYS A 85 -11.48 -6.28 -8.89
N ALA A 86 -12.32 -5.84 -7.96
CA ALA A 86 -13.76 -6.05 -8.00
C ALA A 86 -14.43 -5.43 -9.25
N TYR A 87 -13.96 -4.28 -9.72
CA TYR A 87 -14.44 -3.68 -10.96
C TYR A 87 -13.83 -4.35 -12.19
N LEU A 88 -12.54 -4.65 -12.16
CA LEU A 88 -11.81 -5.27 -13.29
C LEU A 88 -12.26 -6.71 -13.59
N ASP A 89 -12.78 -7.42 -12.59
CA ASP A 89 -13.26 -8.80 -12.74
C ASP A 89 -14.76 -8.90 -13.05
N CYS A 90 -15.47 -7.78 -13.11
CA CYS A 90 -16.90 -7.79 -13.40
C CYS A 90 -17.10 -7.98 -14.91
N GLU A 91 -17.37 -9.23 -15.31
CA GLU A 91 -17.61 -9.63 -16.70
C GLU A 91 -18.85 -8.96 -17.32
N ASP A 92 -19.77 -8.48 -16.49
CA ASP A 92 -20.96 -7.74 -16.93
C ASP A 92 -20.63 -6.33 -17.45
N PHE A 93 -19.43 -5.81 -17.17
CA PHE A 93 -19.02 -4.47 -17.58
C PHE A 93 -18.02 -4.53 -18.72
N ALA A 94 -18.26 -3.72 -19.76
CA ALA A 94 -17.27 -3.45 -20.80
C ALA A 94 -16.03 -2.76 -20.19
N PRO A 95 -14.82 -2.93 -20.77
CA PRO A 95 -13.58 -2.35 -20.25
C PRO A 95 -13.66 -0.85 -19.94
N GLU A 96 -14.29 -0.07 -20.84
CA GLU A 96 -14.51 1.37 -20.65
C GLU A 96 -15.37 1.65 -19.41
N THR A 97 -16.41 0.85 -19.17
CA THR A 97 -17.25 0.95 -17.97
C THR A 97 -16.48 0.56 -16.72
N GLN A 98 -15.68 -0.52 -16.77
CA GLN A 98 -14.83 -0.92 -15.65
C GLN A 98 -13.87 0.20 -15.24
N TRP A 99 -13.21 0.83 -16.22
CA TRP A 99 -12.28 1.93 -15.98
C TRP A 99 -12.98 3.18 -15.43
N ASN A 100 -14.11 3.58 -16.02
CA ASN A 100 -14.87 4.73 -15.55
C ASN A 100 -15.37 4.55 -14.11
N LEU A 101 -15.82 3.35 -13.73
CA LEU A 101 -16.21 3.06 -12.35
C LEU A 101 -15.03 3.11 -11.37
N ILE A 102 -13.85 2.63 -11.78
CA ILE A 102 -12.63 2.76 -10.98
C ILE A 102 -12.31 4.24 -10.73
N GLN A 103 -12.34 5.06 -11.78
CA GLN A 103 -12.09 6.49 -11.64
C GLN A 103 -13.14 7.16 -10.75
N GLU A 104 -14.43 6.94 -11.00
CA GLU A 104 -15.53 7.57 -10.24
C GLU A 104 -15.49 7.19 -8.75
N ARG A 105 -15.26 5.90 -8.45
CA ARG A 105 -15.42 5.36 -7.09
C ARG A 105 -14.15 5.39 -6.27
N LEU A 106 -12.98 5.30 -6.90
CA LEU A 106 -11.71 5.22 -6.20
C LEU A 106 -10.93 6.53 -6.20
N ASN A 107 -11.24 7.49 -7.07
CA ASN A 107 -10.75 8.86 -6.89
C ASN A 107 -11.42 9.52 -5.68
N ASN A 108 -10.81 10.60 -5.20
CA ASN A 108 -11.30 11.46 -4.12
C ASN A 108 -11.47 10.81 -2.74
N GLN A 109 -11.08 9.54 -2.55
CA GLN A 109 -11.00 8.98 -1.20
C GLN A 109 -9.76 9.56 -0.49
N GLY A 110 -9.99 10.34 0.56
CA GLY A 110 -8.94 11.04 1.30
C GLY A 110 -8.37 12.23 0.54
N GLU A 111 -9.19 12.94 -0.24
CA GLU A 111 -8.82 14.15 -0.99
C GLU A 111 -7.68 13.92 -2.01
N MET A 112 -7.53 12.68 -2.49
CA MET A 112 -6.48 12.30 -3.43
C MET A 112 -7.04 11.46 -4.57
N THR A 113 -6.44 11.65 -5.76
CA THR A 113 -6.65 10.76 -6.91
C THR A 113 -6.07 9.37 -6.61
N LEU A 114 -6.53 8.36 -7.36
CA LEU A 114 -6.01 7.01 -7.24
C LEU A 114 -4.51 6.96 -7.56
N VAL A 115 -4.05 7.71 -8.57
CA VAL A 115 -2.62 7.83 -8.92
C VAL A 115 -1.83 8.39 -7.74
N ASN A 116 -2.25 9.51 -7.16
CA ASN A 116 -1.54 10.12 -6.02
C ASN A 116 -1.53 9.21 -4.78
N ARG A 117 -2.55 8.37 -4.62
CA ARG A 117 -2.57 7.34 -3.58
C ARG A 117 -1.49 6.29 -3.79
N PHE A 118 -1.28 5.85 -5.03
CA PHE A 118 -0.21 4.92 -5.38
C PHE A 118 1.18 5.54 -5.27
N VAL A 119 1.36 6.82 -5.66
CA VAL A 119 2.59 7.58 -5.39
C VAL A 119 2.92 7.53 -3.90
N MET A 120 1.94 7.87 -3.04
CA MET A 120 2.12 7.82 -1.59
C MET A 120 2.47 6.42 -1.07
N TYR A 121 1.87 5.36 -1.62
CA TYR A 121 2.20 3.97 -1.25
C TYR A 121 3.65 3.63 -1.62
N VAL A 122 4.07 3.95 -2.84
CA VAL A 122 5.43 3.69 -3.33
C VAL A 122 6.44 4.47 -2.48
N ASP A 123 6.23 5.78 -2.29
CA ASP A 123 7.14 6.62 -1.48
C ASP A 123 7.29 6.08 -0.06
N TYR A 124 6.19 5.62 0.54
CA TYR A 124 6.22 5.02 1.86
C TYR A 124 7.02 3.72 1.88
N LEU A 125 6.75 2.80 0.94
CA LEU A 125 7.47 1.54 0.83
C LEU A 125 8.97 1.75 0.57
N VAL A 126 9.34 2.74 -0.24
CA VAL A 126 10.75 3.13 -0.45
C VAL A 126 11.41 3.50 0.88
N GLN A 127 10.76 4.31 1.71
CA GLN A 127 11.31 4.67 3.02
C GLN A 127 11.39 3.46 3.97
N VAL A 128 10.43 2.55 3.91
CA VAL A 128 10.43 1.31 4.70
C VAL A 128 11.59 0.39 4.29
N VAL A 129 11.85 0.22 2.98
CA VAL A 129 13.01 -0.52 2.46
C VAL A 129 14.31 0.14 2.93
N ARG A 130 14.44 1.47 2.80
CA ARG A 130 15.63 2.21 3.23
C ARG A 130 15.91 2.04 4.73
N LEU A 131 14.86 2.07 5.56
CA LEU A 131 14.94 1.84 6.99
C LEU A 131 15.44 0.42 7.31
N LEU A 132 14.91 -0.59 6.62
CA LEU A 132 15.32 -1.99 6.79
C LEU A 132 16.82 -2.16 6.44
N SER A 133 17.23 -1.62 5.28
CA SER A 133 18.56 -1.84 4.68
C SER A 133 19.67 -0.87 5.13
N ARG A 134 19.41 0.09 6.03
CA ARG A 134 20.39 1.16 6.44
C ARG A 134 20.85 2.05 5.29
N VAL A 135 20.00 2.32 4.31
CA VAL A 135 20.41 3.23 3.23
C VAL A 135 20.58 4.64 3.82
N PRO A 136 21.71 5.34 3.57
CA PRO A 136 21.95 6.69 4.10
C PRO A 136 20.88 7.73 3.71
N LEU A 137 20.09 7.42 2.67
CA LEU A 137 18.99 8.23 2.14
C LEU A 137 17.66 8.02 2.89
N TYR A 138 17.66 7.31 4.02
CA TYR A 138 16.50 7.20 4.89
C TYR A 138 16.24 8.55 5.57
N ASP A 139 15.02 9.05 5.45
CA ASP A 139 14.57 10.27 6.13
C ASP A 139 13.37 9.94 7.06
N PRO A 140 13.55 9.99 8.40
CA PRO A 140 12.48 9.70 9.35
C PRO A 140 11.34 10.73 9.26
N THR A 141 11.62 11.97 8.89
CA THR A 141 10.62 13.04 8.76
C THR A 141 9.67 12.74 7.60
N ILE A 142 10.22 12.29 6.47
CA ILE A 142 9.42 11.88 5.30
C ILE A 142 8.55 10.67 5.66
N LEU A 143 9.13 9.65 6.31
CA LEU A 143 8.37 8.44 6.67
C LEU A 143 7.21 8.74 7.62
N GLU A 144 7.42 9.53 8.68
CA GLU A 144 6.35 9.88 9.62
C GLU A 144 5.29 10.81 8.99
N GLY A 145 5.70 11.71 8.08
CA GLY A 145 4.77 12.53 7.30
C GLY A 145 3.84 11.67 6.42
N LEU A 146 4.40 10.71 5.69
CA LEU A 146 3.63 9.76 4.87
C LEU A 146 2.77 8.83 5.73
N ARG A 147 3.28 8.38 6.89
CA ARG A 147 2.53 7.58 7.87
C ARG A 147 1.27 8.32 8.32
N THR A 148 1.39 9.61 8.63
CA THR A 148 0.25 10.45 9.05
C THR A 148 -0.81 10.53 7.95
N LYS A 149 -0.40 10.75 6.70
CA LYS A 149 -1.32 10.75 5.55
C LYS A 149 -2.02 9.40 5.38
N LEU A 150 -1.29 8.29 5.50
CA LEU A 150 -1.85 6.94 5.43
C LEU A 150 -2.85 6.66 6.55
N LEU A 151 -2.55 7.07 7.78
CA LEU A 151 -3.48 6.91 8.91
C LEU A 151 -4.78 7.70 8.69
N ARG A 152 -4.71 8.92 8.13
CA ARG A 152 -5.91 9.67 7.74
C ARG A 152 -6.71 8.95 6.65
N LEU A 153 -6.03 8.42 5.63
CA LEU A 153 -6.67 7.62 4.58
C LEU A 153 -7.40 6.39 5.16
N ARG A 154 -6.80 5.70 6.14
CA ARG A 154 -7.46 4.57 6.83
C ARG A 154 -8.77 4.97 7.47
N LEU A 155 -8.78 6.09 8.21
CA LEU A 155 -9.96 6.60 8.89
C LEU A 155 -11.08 6.88 7.89
N VAL A 156 -10.78 7.62 6.80
CA VAL A 156 -11.75 7.94 5.75
C VAL A 156 -12.30 6.68 5.07
N ARG A 157 -11.49 5.61 4.97
CA ARG A 157 -11.88 4.34 4.34
C ARG A 157 -12.45 3.31 5.31
N GLY A 158 -12.70 3.69 6.56
CA GLY A 158 -13.25 2.80 7.59
C GLY A 158 -12.34 1.61 7.92
N ILE A 159 -11.04 1.70 7.64
CA ILE A 159 -10.07 0.65 7.96
C ILE A 159 -9.70 0.80 9.44
N PRO A 160 -9.97 -0.19 10.31
CA PRO A 160 -9.68 -0.08 11.73
C PRO A 160 -8.22 0.31 11.96
N GLY A 161 -8.00 1.35 12.77
CA GLY A 161 -6.66 1.65 13.29
C GLY A 161 -6.25 0.58 14.30
N MET A 162 -4.95 0.34 14.46
CA MET A 162 -4.42 -0.48 15.56
C MET A 162 -4.79 0.06 16.96
N LEU A 163 -5.46 1.21 17.07
CA LEU A 163 -6.02 1.70 18.32
C LEU A 163 -7.11 0.79 18.92
N LEU A 164 -7.74 -0.09 18.13
CA LEU A 164 -8.68 -1.08 18.68
C LEU A 164 -7.98 -2.28 19.34
N LEU A 165 -6.69 -2.51 19.08
CA LEU A 165 -5.88 -3.52 19.76
C LEU A 165 -5.16 -2.94 21.00
N VAL A 166 -4.73 -1.68 20.95
CA VAL A 166 -4.08 -1.01 22.09
C VAL A 166 -5.08 -0.66 23.21
N LEU A 167 -6.35 -0.41 22.89
CA LEU A 167 -7.38 -0.21 23.92
C LEU A 167 -7.80 -1.52 24.63
N ILE A 168 -7.47 -2.69 24.05
CA ILE A 168 -7.73 -3.99 24.68
C ILE A 168 -6.52 -4.48 25.49
N ASP A 169 -5.31 -3.94 25.24
CA ASP A 169 -4.10 -4.33 25.98
C ASP A 169 -3.32 -3.11 26.50
N SER A 170 -3.85 -2.48 27.56
CA SER A 170 -3.16 -1.44 28.34
C SER A 170 -1.98 -1.97 29.17
N SER A 171 -1.53 -3.21 28.97
CA SER A 171 -0.36 -3.77 29.65
C SER A 171 0.95 -3.53 28.88
N ALA A 172 0.92 -3.53 27.55
CA ALA A 172 2.13 -3.60 26.73
C ALA A 172 2.88 -2.26 26.54
N THR A 173 2.22 -1.11 26.71
CA THR A 173 2.84 0.22 26.52
C THR A 173 3.82 0.61 27.63
N LYS A 174 3.82 -0.09 28.78
CA LYS A 174 4.76 0.17 29.88
C LYS A 174 6.19 -0.35 29.61
N HIS A 175 6.36 -1.28 28.67
CA HIS A 175 7.67 -1.89 28.41
C HIS A 175 8.54 -1.11 27.40
N LEU A 176 7.94 -0.30 26.53
CA LEU A 176 8.69 0.47 25.53
C LEU A 176 9.36 1.72 26.11
N ILE A 177 8.82 2.29 27.20
CA ILE A 177 9.40 3.47 27.86
C ILE A 177 10.62 3.10 28.73
N LYS A 178 10.76 1.82 29.12
CA LYS A 178 11.86 1.37 29.99
C LYS A 178 13.20 1.18 29.26
N TRP A 179 13.22 1.23 27.92
CA TRP A 179 14.45 1.07 27.12
C TRP A 179 14.99 2.40 26.55
N MET A 180 14.41 3.53 26.93
CA MET A 180 14.84 4.87 26.53
C MET A 180 15.34 5.75 27.70
N ASN A 181 15.60 5.16 28.86
CA ASN A 181 16.34 5.77 29.97
C ASN A 181 17.45 4.83 30.44
#